data_AF-A0AAE0VL50-F1
#
_entry.id   AF-A0AAE0VL50-F1
#
_cell.length_a   1.000
_cell.length_b   1.000
_cell.length_c   1.000
_cell.angle_alpha   90.00
_cell.angle_beta   90.00
_cell.angle_gamma   90.00
#
_symmetry.space_group_name_H-M   'P 1'
#
loop_
_entity.id
_entity.type
_entity.pdbx_description
1 polymer ?
#
loop_
_entity_poly.entity_id
_entity_poly.type
_entity_poly.pdbx_seq_one_letter_code
_entity_poly.pdbx_strand_id
1 'polypeptide(L)'
;MKLVQIEDAGELQFIRDTLKRHYDLHAQQILEFWIDGYYIAPQHHWIWSSRNVINFFSWASGEPNGIDQCIGLFNHEDFYMNDDKCEVARAYICEDE
;
A
#
# COMPACT_ATOMS: atom_id res chain seq x y z
N MET A 1 -5.42 3.38 -16.36
CA MET A 1 -4.15 3.21 -15.62
C MET A 1 -3.94 4.29 -14.56
N LYS A 2 -4.17 3.94 -13.29
CA LYS A 2 -3.95 4.73 -12.06
C LYS A 2 -3.19 3.86 -11.04
N LEU A 3 -2.69 4.43 -9.94
CA LEU A 3 -2.22 3.59 -8.82
C LEU A 3 -3.37 2.75 -8.28
N VAL A 4 -3.07 1.53 -7.83
CA VAL A 4 -4.10 0.59 -7.36
C VAL A 4 -4.79 1.12 -6.10
N GLN A 5 -6.12 1.06 -6.09
CA GLN A 5 -6.95 1.36 -4.92
C GLN A 5 -7.44 0.02 -4.38
N ILE A 6 -7.08 -0.30 -3.14
CA ILE A 6 -7.44 -1.60 -2.55
C ILE A 6 -8.73 -1.41 -1.74
N GLU A 7 -9.86 -1.70 -2.36
CA GLU A 7 -11.19 -1.43 -1.82
C GLU A 7 -11.69 -2.56 -0.90
N ASP A 8 -11.18 -3.79 -1.07
CA ASP A 8 -11.55 -4.94 -0.26
C ASP A 8 -10.45 -5.99 -0.05
N ALA A 9 -10.78 -6.99 0.78
CA ALA A 9 -9.86 -8.10 1.11
C ALA A 9 -9.59 -9.04 -0.08
N GLY A 10 -10.50 -9.14 -1.04
CA GLY A 10 -10.34 -9.94 -2.24
C GLY A 10 -9.31 -9.33 -3.18
N GLU A 11 -9.36 -8.02 -3.39
CA GLU A 11 -8.36 -7.28 -4.16
C GLU A 11 -6.98 -7.36 -3.52
N LEU A 12 -6.89 -7.17 -2.20
CA LEU A 12 -5.63 -7.32 -1.48
C LEU A 12 -5.04 -8.73 -1.64
N GLN A 13 -5.89 -9.76 -1.54
CA GLN A 13 -5.46 -11.14 -1.72
C GLN A 13 -4.96 -11.41 -3.14
N PHE A 14 -5.66 -10.90 -4.16
CA PHE A 14 -5.24 -11.01 -5.55
C PHE A 14 -3.86 -10.36 -5.79
N ILE A 15 -3.64 -9.17 -5.23
CA ILE A 15 -2.36 -8.46 -5.32
C ILE A 15 -1.25 -9.26 -4.61
N ARG A 16 -1.50 -9.72 -3.37
CA ARG A 16 -0.57 -10.57 -2.62
C ARG A 16 -0.16 -11.80 -3.40
N ASP A 17 -1.12 -12.55 -3.92
CA ASP A 17 -0.84 -13.77 -4.67
C ASP A 17 -0.06 -13.48 -5.95
N THR A 18 -0.34 -12.33 -6.59
CA THR A 18 0.39 -11.89 -7.77
C THR A 18 1.83 -11.51 -7.44
N LEU A 19 2.07 -10.74 -6.39
CA LEU A 19 3.42 -10.34 -5.98
C LEU A 19 4.23 -11.55 -5.49
N LYS A 20 3.63 -12.46 -4.72
CA LYS A 20 4.28 -13.70 -4.24
C LYS A 20 4.73 -14.63 -5.37
N ARG A 21 4.06 -14.60 -6.53
CA ARG A 21 4.48 -15.36 -7.71
C ARG A 21 5.69 -14.76 -8.44
N HIS A 22 5.92 -13.45 -8.29
CA HIS A 22 6.97 -12.72 -9.01
C HIS A 22 8.18 -12.40 -8.14
N TYR A 23 7.97 -12.21 -6.83
CA TYR A 23 8.99 -11.80 -5.88
C TYR A 23 9.21 -12.90 -4.83
N ASP A 24 10.48 -13.26 -4.62
CA ASP A 24 10.87 -14.18 -3.56
C ASP A 24 10.82 -13.46 -2.20
N LEU A 25 9.86 -13.83 -1.36
CA LEU A 25 9.70 -13.28 -0.02
C LEU A 25 10.81 -13.70 0.96
N HIS A 26 11.64 -14.67 0.56
CA HIS A 26 12.78 -15.15 1.35
C HIS A 26 14.11 -14.56 0.89
N ALA A 27 14.13 -13.78 -0.19
CA ALA A 27 15.30 -13.01 -0.57
C ALA A 27 15.56 -11.91 0.47
N GLN A 28 16.82 -11.66 0.83
CA GLN A 28 17.23 -10.61 1.79
C GLN A 28 16.87 -9.17 1.36
N GLN A 29 16.13 -9.00 0.25
CA GLN A 29 15.76 -7.70 -0.28
C GLN A 29 14.41 -7.25 0.29
N ILE A 30 14.47 -6.22 1.13
CA ILE A 30 13.30 -5.48 1.57
C ILE A 30 12.77 -4.68 0.38
N LEU A 31 11.53 -4.97 -0.03
CA LEU A 31 10.83 -4.30 -1.12
C LEU A 31 9.51 -3.74 -0.60
N GLU A 32 9.20 -2.54 -1.06
CA GLU A 32 7.94 -1.88 -0.76
C GLU A 32 7.38 -1.31 -2.05
N PHE A 33 6.07 -1.48 -2.24
CA PHE A 33 5.38 -1.11 -3.45
C PHE A 33 4.34 -0.04 -3.13
N TRP A 34 4.46 1.13 -3.77
CA TRP A 34 3.44 2.16 -3.64
C TRP A 34 2.11 1.67 -4.20
N ILE A 35 1.06 1.90 -3.42
CA ILE A 35 -0.33 1.83 -3.86
C ILE A 35 -0.91 3.25 -3.82
N ASP A 36 -2.13 3.45 -4.30
CA ASP A 36 -2.79 4.73 -4.10
C ASP A 36 -3.06 4.94 -2.60
N GLY A 37 -3.39 6.17 -2.22
CA GLY A 37 -3.78 6.48 -0.86
C GLY A 37 -2.80 7.41 -0.15
N TYR A 38 -3.34 8.47 0.43
CA TYR A 38 -2.57 9.39 1.25
C TYR A 38 -3.35 9.96 2.43
N TYR A 39 -2.62 10.36 3.47
CA TYR A 39 -3.19 10.93 4.68
C TYR A 39 -3.39 12.44 4.55
N ILE A 40 -4.62 12.92 4.79
CA ILE A 40 -4.93 14.35 4.89
C ILE A 40 -4.96 14.74 6.37
N ALA A 41 -3.85 15.30 6.86
CA ALA A 41 -3.71 15.72 8.25
C ALA A 41 -4.83 16.66 8.76
N PRO A 42 -5.26 17.71 8.04
CA PRO A 42 -6.37 18.56 8.52
C PRO A 42 -7.71 17.83 8.72
N GLN A 43 -7.93 16.73 7.99
CA GLN A 43 -9.20 15.99 7.98
C GLN A 43 -9.11 14.69 8.78
N HIS A 44 -7.90 14.32 9.23
CA HIS A 44 -7.60 13.07 9.93
C HIS A 44 -8.09 11.81 9.20
N HIS A 45 -8.04 11.83 7.86
CA HIS A 45 -8.49 10.72 7.02
C HIS A 45 -7.43 10.31 6.02
N TRP A 46 -7.40 9.01 5.71
CA TRP A 46 -6.76 8.51 4.51
C TRP A 46 -7.75 8.57 3.35
N ILE A 47 -7.29 9.03 2.19
CA ILE A 47 -8.10 9.10 0.98
C ILE A 47 -7.35 8.53 -0.22
N TRP A 48 -8.09 7.93 -1.13
CA TRP A 48 -7.57 7.62 -2.46
C TRP A 48 -7.41 8.89 -3.29
N SER A 49 -6.57 8.87 -4.31
CA SER A 49 -6.46 9.98 -5.28
C SER A 49 -7.75 10.23 -6.06
N SER A 50 -8.66 9.24 -6.09
CA SER A 50 -10.05 9.37 -6.60
C SER A 50 -10.96 10.22 -5.70
N ARG A 51 -10.47 10.71 -4.55
CA ARG A 51 -11.20 11.49 -3.52
C ARG A 51 -12.20 10.69 -2.69
N ASN A 52 -12.18 9.37 -2.81
CA ASN A 52 -12.95 8.49 -1.95
C ASN A 52 -12.19 8.26 -0.63
N VAL A 53 -12.92 8.22 0.49
CA VAL A 53 -12.34 7.87 1.79
C VAL A 53 -11.99 6.38 1.80
N ILE A 54 -10.80 6.06 2.30
CA ILE A 54 -10.38 4.68 2.45
C ILE A 54 -11.11 4.06 3.65
N ASN A 55 -11.86 2.99 3.40
CA ASN A 55 -12.60 2.26 4.43
C ASN A 55 -12.02 0.87 4.73
N PHE A 56 -11.18 0.37 3.85
CA PHE A 56 -10.49 -0.91 4.01
C PHE A 56 -9.01 -0.65 4.27
N PHE A 57 -8.50 -1.22 5.37
CA PHE A 57 -7.09 -1.17 5.70
C PHE A 57 -6.60 -2.54 6.12
N SER A 58 -5.36 -2.85 5.76
CA SER A 58 -4.64 -4.03 6.23
C SER A 58 -3.24 -3.61 6.63
N TRP A 59 -3.14 -2.83 7.70
CA TRP A 59 -1.87 -2.30 8.23
C TRP A 59 -0.98 -3.41 8.79
N ALA A 60 0.33 -3.24 8.64
CA ALA A 60 1.32 -4.07 9.29
C ALA A 60 1.29 -3.82 10.80
N SER A 61 1.91 -4.73 11.57
CA SER A 61 1.95 -4.58 13.02
C SER A 61 2.71 -3.31 13.42
N GLY A 62 2.02 -2.35 14.03
CA GLY A 62 2.60 -1.07 14.44
C GLY A 62 2.33 0.07 13.47
N GLU A 63 1.68 -0.22 12.33
CA GLU A 63 1.30 0.78 11.33
C GLU A 63 -0.19 1.19 11.45
N PRO A 64 -0.55 2.41 11.03
CA PRO A 64 0.36 3.48 10.64
C PRO A 64 1.07 4.08 11.88
N ASN A 65 2.37 4.31 11.77
CA ASN A 65 3.22 4.87 12.82
C ASN A 65 3.35 6.41 12.75
N GLY A 66 2.86 7.02 11.66
CA GLY A 66 2.83 8.47 11.47
C GLY A 66 4.17 9.07 11.06
N ILE A 67 5.09 8.26 10.52
CA ILE A 67 6.34 8.73 9.92
C ILE A 67 6.04 9.53 8.66
N ASP A 68 4.97 9.21 7.91
CA ASP A 68 4.56 9.99 6.73
C ASP A 68 3.09 9.78 6.28
N GLN A 69 2.78 10.05 5.01
CA GLN A 69 1.44 10.20 4.47
C GLN A 69 1.12 9.32 3.26
N CYS A 70 2.03 8.50 2.72
CA CYS A 70 1.76 7.63 1.56
C CYS A 70 1.71 6.15 1.93
N ILE A 71 0.86 5.37 1.27
CA ILE A 71 0.65 3.94 1.59
C ILE A 71 1.48 3.03 0.68
N GLY A 72 2.32 2.19 1.30
CA GLY A 72 3.09 1.14 0.63
C GLY A 72 2.69 -0.26 1.10
N LEU A 73 2.89 -1.28 0.25
CA LEU A 73 2.78 -2.70 0.62
C LEU A 73 4.17 -3.30 0.87
N PHE A 74 4.35 -3.89 2.05
CA PHE A 74 5.67 -4.34 2.50
C PHE A 74 5.91 -5.84 2.34
N ASN A 75 6.88 -6.24 1.53
CA ASN A 75 7.05 -7.67 1.19
C ASN A 75 7.39 -8.57 2.40
N HIS A 76 8.12 -8.06 3.39
CA HIS A 76 8.52 -8.86 4.56
C HIS A 76 7.44 -8.95 5.64
N GLU A 77 6.42 -8.10 5.56
CA GLU A 77 5.21 -8.17 6.38
C GLU A 77 4.06 -8.71 5.52
N ASP A 78 4.29 -9.75 4.72
CA ASP A 78 3.25 -10.40 3.89
C ASP A 78 2.42 -9.42 3.01
N PHE A 79 3.03 -8.32 2.56
CA PHE A 79 2.36 -7.20 1.89
C PHE A 79 1.20 -6.62 2.70
N TYR A 80 1.38 -6.43 4.00
CA TYR A 80 0.59 -5.49 4.78
C TYR A 80 0.99 -4.04 4.45
N MET A 81 0.06 -3.13 4.72
CA MET A 81 0.18 -1.70 4.46
C MET A 81 1.13 -1.04 5.47
N ASN A 82 1.86 -0.03 5.01
CA ASN A 82 2.79 0.79 5.78
C ASN A 82 2.59 2.26 5.38
N ASP A 83 2.73 3.20 6.33
CA ASP A 83 2.90 4.61 5.97
C ASP A 83 4.39 4.96 5.84
N ASP A 84 4.77 5.53 4.70
CA ASP A 84 6.15 5.92 4.44
C ASP A 84 6.23 7.17 3.56
N LYS A 85 7.44 7.74 3.51
CA LYS A 85 7.73 9.02 2.87
C LYS A 85 7.43 9.03 1.40
N CYS A 86 6.46 9.86 1.01
CA CYS A 86 5.96 9.96 -0.35
C CYS A 86 7.06 10.24 -1.40
N GLU A 87 8.15 10.90 -1.00
CA GLU A 87 9.27 11.24 -1.88
C GLU A 87 10.25 10.09 -2.13
N VAL A 88 10.11 8.96 -1.42
CA VAL A 88 11.00 7.81 -1.61
C VAL A 88 10.67 7.12 -2.92
N ALA A 89 11.69 6.99 -3.78
CA ALA A 89 11.57 6.27 -5.04
C ALA A 89 11.39 4.76 -4.75
N ARG A 90 10.21 4.23 -5.06
CA ARG A 90 9.86 2.82 -4.91
C ARG A 90 9.16 2.31 -6.17
N ALA A 91 9.11 0.98 -6.32
CA ALA A 91 8.21 0.37 -7.29
C ALA A 91 6.75 0.68 -6.91
N TYR A 92 5.84 0.59 -7.86
CA TYR A 92 4.43 0.91 -7.64
C TYR A 92 3.53 -0.05 -8.39
N ILE A 93 2.29 -0.19 -7.93
CA ILE A 93 1.29 -1.07 -8.52
C ILE A 93 0.21 -0.20 -9.14
N CYS A 94 -0.09 -0.47 -10.41
CA CYS A 94 -1.18 0.18 -11.12
C CYS A 94 -2.35 -0.78 -11.32
N GLU A 95 -3.52 -0.20 -11.48
CA GLU A 95 -4.74 -0.87 -11.92
C GLU A 95 -5.28 -0.23 -13.20
N ASP A 96 -6.07 -1.02 -13.91
CA ASP A 96 -6.93 -0.58 -15.01
C ASP A 96 -8.34 -1.10 -14.72
N GLU A 97 -9.35 -0.28 -15.01
CA GLU A 97 -10.76 -0.63 -14.85
C GLU A 97 -11.32 -1.37 -16.08
#